data_AF-A0A1E7FLT6-F1
#
_entry.id   AF-A0A1E7FLT6-F1
#
_cell.length_a   1.000
_cell.length_b   1.000
_cell.length_c   1.000
_cell.angle_alpha   90.00
_cell.angle_beta   90.00
_cell.angle_gamma   90.00
#
_symmetry.space_group_name_H-M   'P 1'
#
loop_
_entity.id
_entity.type
_entity.pdbx_description
1 polymer ?
#
loop_
_entity_poly.entity_id
_entity_poly.type
_entity_poly.pdbx_seq_one_letter_code
_entity_poly.pdbx_strand_id
1 'polypeptide(L)'
;MLFMILNWIAFFGWTFVCYKLLFLLWNDGDDDDDVVQNLQKPVLVLEGICAIEILRILLGQLKGNFVLGIVLHAIRVLTLLETMVRLPNHWTGPFILGSWAITEICRYPMYMFPSNQLCRSIRMVVPMVTFPIGCFSEAYGAYLVFCDPESPFVLKVALSSVLFVNGVLGPTMAYPALLKKGLPILGLTKKRQKEEKTNQKQN
;
A
#
# COMPACT_ATOMS: atom_id res chain seq x y z
N MET A 1 22.29 8.99 7.69
CA MET A 1 22.12 10.06 6.70
C MET A 1 21.46 9.57 5.42
N LEU A 2 22.00 8.54 4.76
CA LEU A 2 21.43 7.94 3.54
C LEU A 2 19.93 7.61 3.64
N PHE A 3 19.51 6.88 4.68
CA PHE A 3 18.10 6.51 4.84
C PHE A 3 17.15 7.69 5.05
N MET A 4 17.63 8.77 5.65
CA MET A 4 16.83 9.98 5.83
C MET A 4 16.60 10.66 4.48
N ILE A 5 17.64 10.71 3.64
CA ILE A 5 17.54 11.22 2.25
C ILE A 5 16.56 10.37 1.45
N LEU A 6 16.68 9.03 1.52
CA LEU A 6 15.77 8.12 0.84
C LEU A 6 14.32 8.29 1.28
N ASN A 7 14.05 8.49 2.58
CA ASN A 7 12.70 8.75 3.08
C ASN A 7 12.12 10.06 2.51
N TRP A 8 12.94 11.11 2.39
CA TRP A 8 12.52 12.38 1.78
C TRP A 8 12.25 12.24 0.29
N ILE A 9 13.13 11.56 -0.45
CA ILE A 9 12.94 11.28 -1.88
C ILE A 9 11.64 10.50 -2.07
N ALA A 10 11.41 9.47 -1.27
CA ALA A 10 10.18 8.69 -1.37
C ALA A 10 8.95 9.54 -1.03
N PHE A 11 8.98 10.33 0.05
CA PHE A 11 7.87 11.22 0.41
C PHE A 11 7.49 12.18 -0.73
N PHE A 12 8.47 12.89 -1.31
CA PHE A 12 8.23 13.81 -2.42
C PHE A 12 7.82 13.08 -3.69
N GLY A 13 8.41 11.92 -3.99
CA GLY A 13 8.04 11.13 -5.16
C GLY A 13 6.61 10.60 -5.09
N TRP A 14 6.17 10.07 -3.95
CA TRP A 14 4.77 9.66 -3.77
C TRP A 14 3.81 10.84 -3.78
N THR A 15 4.23 12.00 -3.25
CA THR A 15 3.46 13.26 -3.36
C THR A 15 3.30 13.68 -4.82
N PHE A 16 4.34 13.58 -5.64
CA PHE A 16 4.28 13.84 -7.08
C PHE A 16 3.33 12.89 -7.80
N VAL A 17 3.38 11.59 -7.51
CA VAL A 17 2.45 10.60 -8.07
C VAL A 17 1.00 10.95 -7.70
N CYS A 18 0.74 11.25 -6.43
CA CYS A 18 -0.60 11.63 -5.96
C CYS A 18 -1.09 12.92 -6.64
N TYR A 19 -0.24 13.94 -6.76
CA TYR A 19 -0.56 15.20 -7.43
C TYR A 19 -0.95 14.98 -8.90
N LYS A 20 -0.18 14.16 -9.63
CA LYS A 20 -0.48 13.84 -11.04
C LYS A 20 -1.80 13.08 -11.20
N LEU A 21 -2.10 12.14 -10.30
CA LEU A 21 -3.38 11.43 -10.31
C LEU A 21 -4.57 12.34 -9.97
N LEU A 22 -4.40 13.25 -9.01
CA LEU A 22 -5.45 14.24 -8.69
C LEU A 22 -5.69 15.21 -9.84
N PHE A 23 -4.62 15.61 -10.54
CA PHE A 23 -4.73 16.47 -11.72
C PHE A 23 -5.50 15.76 -12.85
N LEU A 24 -5.22 14.47 -13.09
CA LEU A 24 -5.97 13.64 -14.03
C LEU A 24 -7.46 13.57 -13.66
N LEU A 25 -7.78 13.32 -12.39
CA LEU A 25 -9.18 13.24 -11.92
C LEU A 25 -9.93 14.57 -11.96
N TRP A 26 -9.21 15.70 -11.92
CA TRP A 26 -9.81 17.03 -11.88
C TRP A 26 -9.99 17.63 -13.27
N ASN A 27 -9.09 17.35 -14.20
CA ASN A 27 -9.14 17.83 -15.58
C ASN A 27 -9.67 16.72 -16.51
N ASP A 28 -10.96 16.44 -16.37
CA ASP A 28 -11.74 15.38 -17.05
C ASP A 28 -11.86 15.56 -18.59
N GLY A 29 -10.87 16.19 -19.24
CA GLY A 29 -10.95 16.60 -20.65
C GLY A 29 -9.64 16.82 -21.40
N ASP A 30 -8.47 16.49 -20.83
CA ASP A 30 -7.23 16.38 -21.61
C ASP A 30 -6.96 14.90 -21.95
N ASP A 31 -6.62 14.62 -23.21
CA ASP A 31 -6.20 13.33 -23.82
C ASP A 31 -4.94 12.71 -23.17
N ASP A 32 -4.75 12.86 -21.86
CA ASP A 32 -3.61 12.34 -21.10
C ASP A 32 -3.89 10.87 -20.68
N ASP A 33 -4.41 10.07 -21.63
CA ASP A 33 -4.68 8.63 -21.49
C ASP A 33 -3.44 7.87 -21.00
N ASP A 34 -2.26 8.44 -21.19
CA ASP A 34 -0.98 7.86 -20.79
C ASP A 34 -0.50 8.27 -19.38
N VAL A 35 -1.25 9.03 -18.57
CA VAL A 35 -0.75 9.46 -17.23
C VAL A 35 -0.35 8.26 -16.36
N VAL A 36 -1.15 7.19 -16.35
CA VAL A 36 -0.85 5.99 -15.56
C VAL A 36 0.42 5.31 -16.09
N GLN A 37 0.60 5.23 -17.41
CA GLN A 37 1.81 4.67 -18.04
C GLN A 37 3.04 5.54 -17.79
N ASN A 38 2.89 6.87 -17.87
CA ASN A 38 3.93 7.85 -17.60
C ASN A 38 4.39 7.81 -16.12
N LEU A 39 3.48 7.42 -15.22
CA LEU A 39 3.78 7.21 -13.81
C LEU A 39 4.44 5.86 -13.51
N GLN A 40 4.40 4.89 -14.42
CA GLN A 40 4.95 3.55 -14.17
C GLN A 40 6.46 3.59 -13.85
N LYS A 41 7.25 4.32 -14.65
CA LYS A 41 8.70 4.47 -14.42
C LYS A 41 9.04 5.13 -13.07
N PRO A 42 8.50 6.31 -12.73
CA PRO A 42 8.79 6.90 -11.41
C PRO A 42 8.27 6.03 -10.26
N VAL A 43 7.12 5.37 -10.41
CA VAL A 43 6.60 4.46 -9.38
C VAL A 43 7.50 3.24 -9.19
N LEU A 44 8.08 2.66 -10.25
CA LEU A 44 9.06 1.58 -10.13
C LEU A 44 10.32 2.01 -9.36
N VAL A 45 10.80 3.24 -9.56
CA VAL A 45 11.93 3.78 -8.77
C VAL A 45 11.54 3.92 -7.29
N LEU A 46 10.35 4.46 -7.02
CA LEU A 46 9.83 4.59 -5.65
C LEU A 46 9.62 3.22 -4.99
N GLU A 47 9.18 2.24 -5.76
CA GLU A 47 9.03 0.85 -5.33
C GLU A 47 10.38 0.24 -4.95
N GLY A 48 11.44 0.52 -5.73
CA GLY A 48 12.81 0.14 -5.38
C GLY A 48 13.26 0.74 -4.04
N ILE A 49 12.92 2.01 -3.78
CA ILE A 49 13.22 2.64 -2.48
C ILE A 49 12.43 1.94 -1.35
N CYS A 50 11.16 1.60 -1.59
CA CYS A 50 10.36 0.87 -0.62
C CYS A 50 10.92 -0.55 -0.36
N ALA A 51 11.41 -1.25 -1.39
CA ALA A 51 12.03 -2.57 -1.25
C ALA A 51 13.32 -2.53 -0.40
N ILE A 52 14.09 -1.44 -0.45
CA ILE A 52 15.24 -1.23 0.46
C ILE A 52 14.78 -1.21 1.93
N GLU A 53 13.53 -0.82 2.23
CA GLU A 53 13.01 -0.91 3.61
C GLU A 53 12.88 -2.35 4.09
N ILE A 54 12.58 -3.32 3.21
CA ILE A 54 12.56 -4.74 3.56
C ILE A 54 13.94 -5.19 4.03
N LEU A 55 15.00 -4.75 3.34
CA LEU A 55 16.39 -5.02 3.75
C LEU A 55 16.68 -4.42 5.13
N ARG A 56 16.15 -3.23 5.42
CA ARG A 56 16.31 -2.61 6.75
C ARG A 56 15.56 -3.38 7.85
N ILE A 57 14.41 -3.98 7.54
CA ILE A 57 13.69 -4.88 8.46
C ILE A 57 14.54 -6.14 8.71
N LEU A 58 15.12 -6.72 7.66
CA LEU A 58 15.99 -7.89 7.75
C LEU A 58 17.23 -7.62 8.63
N LEU A 59 17.83 -6.44 8.49
CA LEU A 59 18.97 -5.99 9.30
C LEU A 59 18.57 -5.57 10.73
N GLY A 60 17.30 -5.70 11.12
CA GLY A 60 16.79 -5.34 12.45
C GLY A 60 16.72 -3.83 12.71
N GLN A 61 16.96 -2.99 11.71
CA GLN A 61 16.93 -1.53 11.84
C GLN A 61 15.51 -0.95 11.87
N LEU A 62 14.52 -1.72 11.39
CA LEU A 62 13.11 -1.34 11.35
C LEU A 62 12.24 -2.48 11.90
N LYS A 63 11.23 -2.13 12.70
CA LYS A 63 10.24 -3.09 13.18
C LYS A 63 9.20 -3.34 12.09
N GLY A 64 9.10 -4.58 11.62
CA GLY A 64 8.13 -4.97 10.59
C GLY A 64 8.07 -6.48 10.40
N ASN A 65 7.05 -6.95 9.68
CA ASN A 65 6.98 -8.35 9.25
C ASN A 65 7.68 -8.47 7.89
N PHE A 66 8.87 -9.05 7.89
CA PHE A 66 9.71 -9.22 6.70
C PHE A 66 9.00 -9.99 5.59
N VAL A 67 8.35 -11.12 5.93
CA VAL A 67 7.65 -11.98 4.95
C VAL A 67 6.50 -11.23 4.31
N LEU A 68 5.67 -10.55 5.11
CA LEU A 68 4.58 -9.74 4.59
C LEU A 68 5.09 -8.61 3.69
N GLY A 69 6.22 -7.99 4.04
CA GLY A 69 6.88 -6.99 3.21
C GLY A 69 7.24 -7.54 1.83
N ILE A 70 7.91 -8.69 1.76
CA ILE A 70 8.27 -9.33 0.49
C ILE A 70 7.03 -9.59 -0.37
N VAL A 71 5.99 -10.18 0.22
CA VAL A 71 4.77 -10.54 -0.52
C VAL A 71 4.11 -9.28 -1.10
N LEU A 72 3.95 -8.22 -0.29
CA LEU A 72 3.34 -6.97 -0.75
C LEU A 72 4.17 -6.30 -1.87
N HIS A 73 5.49 -6.26 -1.74
CA HIS A 73 6.36 -5.68 -2.76
C HIS A 73 6.39 -6.51 -4.05
N ALA A 74 6.34 -7.85 -3.95
CA ALA A 74 6.22 -8.72 -5.12
C ALA A 74 4.89 -8.49 -5.87
N ILE A 75 3.78 -8.33 -5.16
CA ILE A 75 2.47 -8.00 -5.75
C ILE A 75 2.52 -6.64 -6.45
N ARG A 76 3.12 -5.63 -5.82
CA ARG A 76 3.25 -4.27 -6.39
C ARG A 76 4.08 -4.28 -7.66
N VAL A 77 5.21 -4.99 -7.67
CA VAL A 77 6.06 -5.16 -8.87
C VAL A 77 5.30 -5.88 -9.98
N LEU A 78 4.62 -6.99 -9.67
CA LEU A 78 3.83 -7.73 -10.66
C LEU A 78 2.69 -6.87 -11.23
N THR A 79 2.04 -6.08 -10.39
CA THR A 79 0.99 -5.15 -10.79
C THR A 79 1.53 -4.07 -11.72
N LEU A 80 2.69 -3.49 -11.40
CA LEU A 80 3.34 -2.46 -12.23
C LEU A 80 3.83 -2.99 -13.57
N LEU A 81 4.39 -4.20 -13.61
CA LEU A 81 5.03 -4.74 -14.80
C LEU A 81 4.07 -5.49 -15.72
N GLU A 82 3.02 -6.12 -15.17
CA GLU A 82 2.11 -6.95 -15.94
C GLU A 82 0.70 -6.38 -15.97
N THR A 83 0.13 -6.06 -14.82
CA THR A 83 -1.28 -5.66 -14.74
C THR A 83 -1.52 -4.30 -15.40
N MET A 84 -0.73 -3.28 -15.03
CA MET A 84 -0.89 -1.93 -15.56
C MET A 84 -0.46 -1.80 -17.02
N VAL A 85 0.54 -2.57 -17.46
CA VAL A 85 0.99 -2.57 -18.86
C VAL A 85 -0.06 -3.15 -19.79
N ARG A 86 -0.73 -4.22 -19.36
CA ARG A 86 -1.78 -4.88 -20.15
C ARG A 86 -3.13 -4.18 -20.04
N LEU A 87 -3.32 -3.31 -19.05
CA LEU A 87 -4.55 -2.54 -18.81
C LEU A 87 -4.27 -1.03 -18.72
N PRO A 88 -3.69 -0.41 -19.77
CA PRO A 88 -3.13 0.94 -19.69
C PRO A 88 -4.12 2.03 -19.30
N ASN A 89 -5.39 1.91 -19.70
CA ASN A 89 -6.43 2.94 -19.51
C ASN A 89 -7.58 2.44 -18.63
N HIS A 90 -7.35 1.39 -17.84
CA HIS A 90 -8.39 0.83 -17.00
C HIS A 90 -8.44 1.56 -15.65
N TRP A 91 -9.65 1.77 -15.13
CA TRP A 91 -9.87 2.50 -13.87
C TRP A 91 -9.09 1.90 -12.68
N THR A 92 -8.73 0.61 -12.72
CA THR A 92 -7.89 0.01 -11.67
C THR A 92 -6.55 0.70 -11.51
N GLY A 93 -5.94 1.21 -12.58
CA GLY A 93 -4.64 1.87 -12.52
C GLY A 93 -4.61 3.06 -11.56
N PRO A 94 -5.46 4.09 -11.76
CA PRO A 94 -5.57 5.22 -10.85
C PRO A 94 -5.90 4.86 -9.40
N PHE A 95 -6.79 3.88 -9.17
CA PHE A 95 -7.15 3.45 -7.81
C PHE A 95 -5.99 2.73 -7.10
N ILE A 96 -5.27 1.87 -7.81
CA ILE A 96 -4.08 1.20 -7.28
C ILE A 96 -3.03 2.25 -6.91
N LEU A 97 -2.62 3.09 -7.87
CA LEU A 97 -1.59 4.11 -7.65
C LEU A 97 -2.00 5.14 -6.59
N GLY A 98 -3.26 5.56 -6.57
CA GLY A 98 -3.79 6.49 -5.58
C GLY A 98 -3.78 5.89 -4.19
N SER A 99 -4.22 4.64 -4.03
CA SER A 99 -4.19 3.95 -2.75
C SER A 99 -2.76 3.79 -2.21
N TRP A 100 -1.80 3.47 -3.08
CA TRP A 100 -0.38 3.39 -2.72
C TRP A 100 0.16 4.76 -2.33
N ALA A 101 -0.02 5.76 -3.19
CA ALA A 101 0.54 7.09 -2.97
C ALA A 101 0.03 7.71 -1.67
N ILE A 102 -1.27 7.65 -1.39
CA ILE A 102 -1.84 8.17 -0.13
C ILE A 102 -1.26 7.41 1.07
N THR A 103 -1.17 6.07 0.99
CA THR A 103 -0.60 5.26 2.07
C THR A 103 0.85 5.65 2.35
N GLU A 104 1.64 5.83 1.31
CA GLU A 104 3.07 6.13 1.39
C GLU A 104 3.33 7.56 1.89
N ILE A 105 2.63 8.56 1.34
CA ILE A 105 2.68 9.96 1.81
C ILE A 105 2.38 10.03 3.32
N CYS A 106 1.42 9.23 3.79
CA CYS A 106 1.07 9.17 5.20
C CYS A 106 2.04 8.32 6.05
N ARG A 107 2.83 7.44 5.43
CA ARG A 107 3.81 6.56 6.09
C ARG A 107 5.13 7.28 6.36
N TYR A 108 5.70 7.95 5.38
CA TYR A 108 7.05 8.56 5.47
C TYR A 108 7.21 9.64 6.56
N PRO A 109 6.20 10.48 6.88
CA PRO A 109 6.28 11.41 8.00
C PRO A 109 6.62 10.75 9.34
N MET A 110 6.20 9.50 9.57
CA MET A 110 6.60 8.75 10.76
C MET A 110 8.11 8.48 10.81
N TYR A 111 8.74 8.20 9.66
CA TYR A 111 10.17 7.95 9.61
C TYR A 111 11.00 9.22 9.73
N MET A 112 10.45 10.36 9.29
CA MET A 112 11.09 11.67 9.42
C MET A 112 10.93 12.24 10.84
N PHE A 113 9.77 12.06 11.46
CA PHE A 113 9.42 12.61 12.78
C PHE A 113 8.88 11.52 13.73
N PRO A 114 9.72 10.57 14.18
CA PRO A 114 9.28 9.41 14.96
C PRO A 114 8.69 9.77 16.33
N SER A 115 9.07 10.93 16.89
CA SER A 115 8.55 11.44 18.17
C SER A 115 7.10 11.92 18.05
N ASN A 116 6.64 12.32 16.86
CA ASN A 116 5.31 12.88 16.67
C ASN A 116 4.21 11.80 16.78
N GLN A 117 3.26 12.01 17.69
CA GLN A 117 2.14 11.09 17.90
C GLN A 117 1.13 11.14 16.73
N LEU A 118 0.94 12.31 16.12
CA LEU A 118 0.03 12.47 14.98
C LEU A 118 0.48 11.63 13.78
N CYS A 119 1.77 11.65 13.45
CA CYS A 119 2.33 10.84 12.36
C CYS A 119 2.12 9.34 12.58
N ARG A 120 2.22 8.88 13.84
CA ARG A 120 1.96 7.48 14.21
C ARG A 120 0.48 7.13 14.08
N SER A 121 -0.41 8.04 14.49
CA SER A 121 -1.86 7.87 14.35
C SER A 121 -2.29 7.79 12.89
N ILE A 122 -1.81 8.73 12.06
CA ILE A 122 -2.09 8.79 10.62
C ILE A 122 -1.69 7.48 9.94
N ARG A 123 -0.49 6.96 10.22
CA ARG A 123 -0.01 5.68 9.68
C ARG A 123 -0.94 4.49 10.00
N MET A 124 -1.63 4.52 11.14
CA MET A 124 -2.51 3.42 11.54
C MET A 124 -3.93 3.57 10.98
N VAL A 125 -4.37 4.80 10.73
CA VAL A 125 -5.73 5.09 10.26
C VAL A 125 -5.82 5.04 8.74
N VAL A 126 -4.88 5.65 8.02
CA VAL A 126 -4.97 5.77 6.55
C VAL A 126 -5.05 4.40 5.85
N PRO A 127 -4.24 3.39 6.21
CA PRO A 127 -4.39 2.04 5.65
C PRO A 127 -5.74 1.39 5.92
N MET A 128 -6.55 1.82 6.88
CA MET A 128 -7.89 1.25 7.07
C MET A 128 -8.81 1.51 5.88
N VAL A 129 -8.54 2.55 5.10
CA VAL A 129 -9.32 2.91 3.90
C VAL A 129 -8.53 2.58 2.64
N THR A 130 -7.26 2.95 2.57
CA THR A 130 -6.47 2.75 1.35
C THR A 130 -6.16 1.27 1.09
N PHE A 131 -5.97 0.44 2.12
CA PHE A 131 -5.68 -0.98 1.96
C PHE A 131 -6.80 -1.75 1.23
N PRO A 132 -8.08 -1.71 1.67
CA PRO A 132 -9.12 -2.45 0.96
C PRO A 132 -9.33 -1.95 -0.47
N ILE A 133 -9.21 -0.63 -0.72
CA ILE A 133 -9.30 -0.06 -2.08
C ILE A 133 -8.17 -0.60 -2.96
N GLY A 134 -6.94 -0.58 -2.45
CA GLY A 134 -5.75 -1.08 -3.15
C GLY A 134 -5.86 -2.57 -3.44
N CYS A 135 -6.09 -3.40 -2.42
CA CYS A 135 -6.21 -4.85 -2.58
C CYS A 135 -7.33 -5.24 -3.53
N PHE A 136 -8.50 -4.59 -3.46
CA PHE A 136 -9.59 -4.86 -4.39
C PHE A 136 -9.21 -4.51 -5.83
N SER A 137 -8.63 -3.34 -6.05
CA SER A 137 -8.25 -2.87 -7.38
C SER A 137 -7.11 -3.71 -7.98
N GLU A 138 -6.12 -4.09 -7.18
CA GLU A 138 -5.04 -5.02 -7.57
C GLU A 138 -5.59 -6.40 -7.92
N ALA A 139 -6.46 -6.96 -7.08
CA ALA A 139 -7.08 -8.26 -7.33
C ALA A 139 -7.95 -8.22 -8.60
N TYR A 140 -8.75 -7.18 -8.79
CA TYR A 140 -9.60 -7.05 -9.97
C TYR A 140 -8.77 -6.89 -11.25
N GLY A 141 -7.73 -6.04 -11.24
CA GLY A 141 -6.81 -5.91 -12.37
C GLY A 141 -6.09 -7.23 -12.68
N ALA A 142 -5.61 -7.94 -11.65
CA ALA A 142 -4.98 -9.25 -11.82
C ALA A 142 -5.95 -10.29 -12.39
N TYR A 143 -7.23 -10.25 -11.99
CA TYR A 143 -8.26 -11.13 -12.52
C TYR A 143 -8.51 -10.90 -14.02
N LEU A 144 -8.60 -9.65 -14.44
CA LEU A 144 -8.78 -9.31 -15.86
C LEU A 144 -7.63 -9.85 -16.71
N VAL A 145 -6.38 -9.66 -16.27
CA VAL A 145 -5.21 -10.21 -16.98
C VAL A 145 -5.15 -11.74 -16.89
N PHE A 146 -5.61 -12.34 -15.80
CA PHE A 146 -5.69 -13.79 -15.66
C PHE A 146 -6.68 -14.41 -16.66
N CYS A 147 -7.82 -13.75 -16.88
CA CYS A 147 -8.84 -14.17 -17.84
C CYS A 147 -8.44 -13.99 -19.30
N ASP A 148 -7.43 -13.15 -19.58
CA ASP A 148 -6.89 -12.98 -20.93
C ASP A 148 -6.35 -14.32 -21.48
N PRO A 149 -6.85 -14.81 -22.62
CA PRO A 149 -6.35 -16.01 -23.28
C PRO A 149 -4.86 -15.92 -23.62
N GLU A 150 -4.36 -14.73 -23.97
CA GLU A 150 -2.98 -14.48 -24.41
C GLU A 150 -1.98 -14.44 -23.25
N SER A 151 -2.46 -14.47 -22.00
CA SER A 151 -1.59 -14.48 -20.83
C SER A 151 -0.83 -15.82 -20.70
N PRO A 152 0.51 -15.79 -20.60
CA PRO A 152 1.31 -17.00 -20.47
C PRO A 152 1.00 -17.73 -19.15
N PHE A 153 1.13 -19.06 -19.16
CA PHE A 153 0.78 -19.90 -18.01
C PHE A 153 1.50 -19.49 -16.72
N VAL A 154 2.80 -19.18 -16.80
CA VAL A 154 3.58 -18.72 -15.64
C VAL A 154 3.00 -17.44 -15.02
N LEU A 155 2.56 -16.51 -15.86
CA LEU A 155 1.90 -15.28 -15.40
C LEU A 155 0.57 -15.61 -14.73
N LYS A 156 -0.24 -16.52 -15.29
CA LYS A 156 -1.50 -16.94 -14.67
C LYS A 156 -1.29 -17.53 -13.27
N VAL A 157 -0.23 -18.32 -13.07
CA VAL A 157 0.16 -18.82 -11.73
C VAL A 157 0.52 -17.65 -10.80
N ALA A 158 1.33 -16.70 -11.26
CA ALA A 158 1.69 -15.53 -10.46
C ALA A 158 0.46 -14.68 -10.08
N LEU A 159 -0.43 -14.40 -11.03
CA LEU A 159 -1.67 -13.65 -10.82
C LEU A 159 -2.64 -14.39 -9.90
N SER A 160 -2.73 -15.72 -9.99
CA SER A 160 -3.53 -16.52 -9.05
C SER A 160 -3.07 -16.33 -7.60
N SER A 161 -1.76 -16.14 -7.40
CA SER A 161 -1.21 -15.83 -6.08
C SER A 161 -1.61 -14.42 -5.61
N VAL A 162 -1.63 -13.42 -6.51
CA VAL A 162 -2.14 -12.07 -6.20
C VAL A 162 -3.61 -12.14 -5.79
N LEU A 163 -4.43 -12.86 -6.57
CA LEU A 163 -5.85 -13.04 -6.28
C LEU A 163 -6.08 -13.69 -4.91
N PHE A 164 -5.31 -14.72 -4.59
CA PHE A 164 -5.40 -15.39 -3.29
C PHE A 164 -4.96 -14.46 -2.15
N VAL A 165 -3.82 -13.78 -2.29
CA VAL A 165 -3.31 -12.89 -1.25
C VAL A 165 -4.25 -11.71 -1.03
N ASN A 166 -4.65 -11.00 -2.08
CA ASN A 166 -5.45 -9.79 -1.96
C ASN A 166 -6.95 -10.06 -1.78
N GLY A 167 -7.47 -11.15 -2.34
CA GLY A 167 -8.88 -11.53 -2.23
C GLY A 167 -9.20 -12.31 -0.95
N VAL A 168 -8.25 -13.09 -0.42
CA VAL A 168 -8.47 -13.94 0.76
C VAL A 168 -7.64 -13.48 1.94
N LEU A 169 -6.31 -13.49 1.83
CA LEU A 169 -5.43 -13.26 2.99
C LEU A 169 -5.48 -11.81 3.49
N GLY A 170 -5.62 -10.84 2.57
CA GLY A 170 -5.76 -9.43 2.88
C GLY A 170 -6.99 -9.16 3.75
N PRO A 171 -8.20 -9.50 3.30
CA PRO A 171 -9.43 -9.31 4.08
C PRO A 171 -9.52 -10.15 5.34
N THR A 172 -8.97 -11.37 5.36
CA THR A 172 -9.12 -12.29 6.51
C THR A 172 -8.06 -12.11 7.59
N MET A 173 -6.85 -11.70 7.25
CA MET A 173 -5.74 -11.59 8.21
C MET A 173 -5.21 -10.15 8.34
N ALA A 174 -4.88 -9.50 7.23
CA ALA A 174 -4.24 -8.18 7.28
C ALA A 174 -5.22 -7.10 7.73
N TYR A 175 -6.44 -7.07 7.16
CA TYR A 175 -7.42 -6.03 7.43
C TYR A 175 -7.93 -6.04 8.89
N PRO A 176 -8.29 -7.18 9.51
CA PRO A 176 -8.68 -7.20 10.91
C PRO A 176 -7.55 -6.76 11.85
N ALA A 177 -6.29 -7.09 11.51
CA ALA A 177 -5.13 -6.64 12.27
C ALA A 177 -4.92 -5.11 12.16
N LEU A 178 -5.20 -4.51 11.00
CA LEU A 178 -5.20 -3.06 10.80
C LEU A 178 -6.31 -2.38 11.60
N LEU A 179 -7.56 -2.88 11.49
CA LEU A 179 -8.70 -2.37 12.24
C LEU A 179 -8.46 -2.41 13.76
N LYS A 180 -7.94 -3.52 14.27
CA LYS A 180 -7.61 -3.68 15.70
C LYS A 180 -6.61 -2.63 16.20
N LYS A 181 -5.70 -2.17 15.34
CA LYS A 181 -4.71 -1.13 15.67
C LYS A 181 -5.23 0.29 15.47
N GLY A 182 -6.03 0.53 14.43
CA GLY A 182 -6.51 1.85 14.04
C GLY A 182 -7.79 2.31 14.75
N LEU A 183 -8.76 1.42 15.00
CA LEU A 183 -10.03 1.77 15.66
C LEU A 183 -9.89 2.41 17.05
N PRO A 184 -8.95 1.99 17.92
CA PRO A 184 -8.74 2.65 19.21
C PRO A 184 -8.29 4.12 19.08
N ILE A 185 -7.61 4.48 17.99
CA ILE A 185 -7.07 5.82 17.75
C ILE A 185 -8.18 6.78 17.33
N LEU A 186 -9.17 6.27 16.58
CA LEU A 186 -10.37 7.00 16.20
C LEU A 186 -11.37 7.15 17.37
N GLY A 187 -11.04 6.65 18.57
CA GLY A 187 -11.93 6.67 19.72
C GLY A 187 -13.13 5.71 19.61
N LEU A 188 -13.19 4.89 18.56
CA LEU A 188 -14.30 3.96 18.28
C LEU A 188 -14.22 2.67 19.10
N THR A 189 -13.08 2.39 19.75
CA THR A 189 -12.94 1.26 20.67
C THR A 189 -12.60 1.79 22.07
N LYS A 190 -13.59 1.80 22.97
CA LYS A 190 -13.36 2.02 24.40
C LYS A 190 -12.37 0.95 24.90
N LYS A 191 -11.28 1.40 25.52
CA LYS A 191 -10.27 0.59 26.21
C LYS A 191 -10.91 -0.59 26.97
N ARG A 192 -10.81 -1.80 26.41
CA ARG A 192 -10.97 -3.05 27.18
C ARG A 192 -9.85 -3.27 28.21
N GLN A 193 -8.91 -2.33 28.32
CA GLN A 193 -7.82 -2.32 29.30
C GLN A 193 -8.25 -1.88 30.72
N LYS A 194 -9.50 -1.45 30.95
CA LYS A 194 -9.97 -1.09 32.31
C LYS A 194 -10.58 -2.28 33.08
N GLU A 195 -10.90 -3.39 32.42
CA GLU A 195 -11.45 -4.59 33.08
C GLU A 195 -10.34 -5.50 33.64
N GLU A 196 -9.21 -5.68 32.94
CA GLU A 196 -8.11 -6.51 33.43
C GLU A 196 -7.39 -5.93 34.67
N LYS A 197 -7.31 -4.59 34.80
CA LYS A 197 -6.73 -3.94 35.99
C LYS A 197 -7.68 -3.89 37.19
N THR A 198 -8.99 -4.06 36.99
CA THR A 198 -9.96 -4.12 38.09
C THR A 198 -9.99 -5.54 38.68
N ASN A 199 -9.85 -6.57 37.85
CA ASN A 199 -9.80 -7.96 38.31
C ASN A 199 -8.47 -8.36 38.99
N GLN A 200 -7.37 -7.64 38.75
CA GLN A 200 -6.10 -7.82 39.49
C GLN A 200 -6.04 -7.06 40.82
N LYS A 201 -6.99 -6.17 41.11
CA LYS A 201 -7.09 -5.47 42.41
C LYS A 201 -8.11 -6.08 43.36
N GLN A 202 -8.82 -7.12 42.93
CA GLN A 202 -9.83 -7.83 43.70
C GLN A 202 -9.43 -9.27 44.06
N ASN A 203 -8.22 -9.69 43.69
CA ASN A 203 -7.53 -10.88 44.17
C ASN A 203 -6.24 -10.46 44.88
#